data_AF-A0A369C108-F1
#
_entry.id   AF-A0A369C108-F1
#
_cell.length_a   1.000
_cell.length_b   1.000
_cell.length_c   1.000
_cell.angle_alpha   90.00
_cell.angle_beta   90.00
_cell.angle_gamma   90.00
#
_symmetry.space_group_name_H-M   'P 1'
#
loop_
_entity.id
_entity.type
_entity.pdbx_description
1 polymer ?
#
loop_
_entity_poly.entity_id
_entity_poly.type
_entity_poly.pdbx_seq_one_letter_code
_entity_poly.pdbx_strand_id
1 'polypeptide(L)'
;MVHEMLSNDQLQELLADTSAFIQHVHYFVHDLPPPPGASARGIAINTVDLAEKKDDFLRELRNTVCNWVYSKSRYKELFDRELEARGYDIQNAASHIDSLARTKFRRGFPQGQFGELLLFNFLQFFFNAPPILRKMPITTNTAIERHGSDAIHYTYADGSNIILLGEAKTYKSKYKFNSAFSDALTSILSTYHNIDDELFLYVYDEFIEEPLRDIARQLKDGQLPNTRYELVCIISYEETNKKDSHNEAAIKQSIEKIVKERFNNADASMLNEENPALIQRIHYIVFPFWGLEKILSDFDANH
;
A
#
# COMPACT_ATOMS: atom_id res chain seq x y z
N MET A 1 -15.42 31.37 -3.04
CA MET A 1 -14.85 30.73 -4.24
C MET A 1 -15.26 29.29 -4.19
N VAL A 2 -15.94 28.79 -5.22
CA VAL A 2 -16.18 27.34 -5.36
C VAL A 2 -14.82 26.75 -5.70
N HIS A 3 -14.21 26.02 -4.76
CA HIS A 3 -12.97 25.30 -5.03
C HIS A 3 -13.24 24.29 -6.14
N GLU A 4 -12.43 24.33 -7.20
CA GLU A 4 -12.50 23.33 -8.26
C GLU A 4 -11.98 22.01 -7.67
N MET A 5 -12.90 21.13 -7.32
CA MET A 5 -12.59 19.81 -6.77
C MET A 5 -11.97 18.98 -7.90
N LEU A 6 -10.98 18.14 -7.58
CA LEU A 6 -10.37 17.28 -8.60
C LEU A 6 -11.45 16.39 -9.21
N SER A 7 -11.64 16.50 -10.51
CA SER A 7 -12.51 15.61 -11.27
C SER A 7 -11.97 14.17 -11.21
N ASN A 8 -12.84 13.19 -11.45
CA ASN A 8 -12.43 11.80 -11.52
C ASN A 8 -11.34 11.59 -12.58
N ASP A 9 -11.41 12.29 -13.72
CA ASP A 9 -10.40 12.18 -14.79
C ASP A 9 -9.02 12.70 -14.31
N GLN A 10 -9.00 13.84 -13.63
CA GLN A 10 -7.77 14.37 -13.02
C GLN A 10 -7.18 13.42 -11.97
N LEU A 11 -8.03 12.76 -11.17
CA LEU A 11 -7.57 11.74 -10.22
C LEU A 11 -6.98 10.52 -10.92
N GLN A 12 -7.59 10.05 -12.00
CA GLN A 12 -7.09 8.91 -12.78
C GLN A 12 -5.72 9.22 -13.41
N GLU A 13 -5.50 10.44 -13.89
CA GLU A 13 -4.21 10.87 -14.41
C GLU A 13 -3.09 10.87 -13.36
N LEU A 14 -3.42 10.92 -12.07
CA LEU A 14 -2.46 10.91 -10.97
C LEU A 14 -2.10 9.50 -10.49
N LEU A 15 -2.90 8.48 -10.83
CA LEU A 15 -2.64 7.09 -10.45
C LEU A 15 -1.44 6.51 -11.20
N ALA A 16 -0.62 5.73 -10.51
CA ALA A 16 0.31 4.82 -11.18
C ALA A 16 -0.47 3.72 -11.89
N ASP A 17 0.00 3.30 -13.07
CA ASP A 17 -0.52 2.09 -13.70
C ASP A 17 0.01 0.86 -12.98
N THR A 18 -0.87 0.19 -12.23
CA THR A 18 -0.57 -1.03 -11.48
C THR A 18 -1.06 -2.28 -12.18
N SER A 19 -1.63 -2.17 -13.39
CA SER A 19 -2.34 -3.26 -14.07
C SER A 19 -1.47 -4.51 -14.28
N ALA A 20 -0.20 -4.32 -14.64
CA ALA A 20 0.74 -5.42 -14.81
C ALA A 20 0.96 -6.20 -13.51
N PHE A 21 1.19 -5.49 -12.38
CA PHE A 21 1.30 -6.13 -11.06
C PHE A 21 0.01 -6.84 -10.67
N ILE A 22 -1.14 -6.20 -10.89
CA ILE A 22 -2.44 -6.75 -10.50
C ILE A 22 -2.80 -8.05 -11.26
N GLN A 23 -2.33 -8.23 -12.50
CA GLN A 23 -2.51 -9.50 -13.23
C GLN A 23 -1.82 -10.70 -12.57
N HIS A 24 -0.83 -10.45 -11.70
CA HIS A 24 -0.11 -11.47 -10.95
C HIS A 24 -0.66 -11.70 -9.53
N VAL A 25 -1.81 -11.12 -9.20
CA VAL A 25 -2.55 -11.44 -7.98
C VAL A 25 -3.94 -12.00 -8.30
N HIS A 26 -4.41 -12.90 -7.45
CA HIS A 26 -5.82 -13.27 -7.35
C HIS A 26 -6.41 -12.52 -6.15
N TYR A 27 -7.49 -11.76 -6.34
CA TYR A 27 -8.15 -11.07 -5.26
C TYR A 27 -9.64 -11.42 -5.20
N PHE A 28 -10.19 -11.38 -4.00
CA PHE A 28 -11.58 -11.69 -3.74
C PHE A 28 -12.11 -10.83 -2.60
N VAL A 29 -13.40 -10.52 -2.65
CA VAL A 29 -14.11 -9.81 -1.59
C VAL A 29 -14.65 -10.83 -0.60
N HIS A 30 -14.57 -10.50 0.68
CA HIS A 30 -15.18 -11.26 1.75
C HIS A 30 -16.38 -10.50 2.31
N ASP A 31 -17.50 -11.22 2.52
CA ASP A 31 -18.61 -10.72 3.32
C ASP A 31 -18.10 -10.32 4.71
N LEU A 32 -18.48 -9.14 5.20
CA LEU A 32 -18.06 -8.64 6.51
C LEU A 32 -18.99 -9.11 7.63
N PRO A 33 -18.62 -10.18 8.35
CA PRO A 33 -18.75 -10.22 9.81
C PRO A 33 -17.52 -10.89 10.50
N PRO A 34 -17.37 -10.76 11.84
CA PRO A 34 -16.20 -10.14 12.49
C PRO A 34 -14.84 -10.45 11.83
N PRO A 35 -13.95 -9.45 11.74
CA PRO A 35 -13.99 -8.15 12.40
C PRO A 35 -14.89 -7.13 11.67
N PRO A 36 -15.54 -6.20 12.40
CA PRO A 36 -16.38 -5.16 11.77
C PRO A 36 -15.51 -4.19 10.97
N GLY A 37 -16.03 -3.70 9.84
CA GLY A 37 -15.30 -2.80 8.95
C GLY A 37 -16.16 -2.30 7.80
N ALA A 38 -15.55 -1.53 6.90
CA ALA A 38 -16.11 -1.06 5.64
C ALA A 38 -15.95 -2.07 4.50
N SER A 39 -14.80 -2.74 4.42
CA SER A 39 -14.58 -3.84 3.47
C SER A 39 -13.51 -4.83 3.95
N ALA A 40 -13.64 -6.09 3.55
CA ALA A 40 -12.58 -7.09 3.69
C ALA A 40 -12.24 -7.70 2.33
N ARG A 41 -10.96 -7.70 1.98
CA ARG A 41 -10.41 -8.32 0.76
C ARG A 41 -9.35 -9.34 1.14
N GLY A 42 -9.37 -10.48 0.45
CA GLY A 42 -8.28 -11.44 0.46
C GLY A 42 -7.49 -11.37 -0.84
N ILE A 43 -6.18 -11.55 -0.73
CA ILE A 43 -5.23 -11.56 -1.84
C ILE A 43 -4.46 -12.87 -1.83
N ALA A 44 -4.12 -13.37 -3.01
CA ALA A 44 -3.17 -14.47 -3.21
C ALA A 44 -2.25 -14.14 -4.39
N ILE A 45 -1.04 -14.71 -4.40
CA ILE A 45 -0.23 -14.73 -5.61
C ILE A 45 -0.99 -15.56 -6.66
N ASN A 46 -1.08 -15.05 -7.89
CA ASN A 46 -1.81 -15.77 -8.93
C ASN A 46 -1.18 -17.16 -9.17
N THR A 47 -2.04 -18.13 -9.43
CA THR A 47 -1.66 -19.51 -9.71
C THR A 47 -2.14 -19.82 -11.11
N VAL A 48 -1.28 -20.48 -11.91
CA VAL A 48 -1.64 -21.03 -13.22
C VAL A 48 -1.47 -22.52 -13.14
N ASP A 49 -2.56 -23.27 -13.37
CA ASP A 49 -2.63 -24.70 -13.10
C ASP A 49 -2.22 -25.01 -11.64
N LEU A 50 -1.06 -25.64 -11.41
CA LEU A 50 -0.55 -25.96 -10.07
C LEU A 50 0.56 -25.03 -9.60
N ALA A 51 1.03 -24.11 -10.47
CA ALA A 51 2.20 -23.29 -10.23
C ALA A 51 1.81 -21.88 -9.74
N GLU A 52 2.17 -21.58 -8.50
CA GLU A 52 2.09 -20.22 -7.95
C GLU A 52 3.18 -19.33 -8.58
N LYS A 53 2.79 -18.21 -9.17
CA LYS A 53 3.65 -17.34 -9.98
C LYS A 53 4.46 -16.35 -9.14
N LYS A 54 5.23 -16.85 -8.17
CA LYS A 54 6.00 -16.04 -7.22
C LYS A 54 7.02 -15.12 -7.90
N ASP A 55 7.74 -15.64 -8.88
CA ASP A 55 8.80 -14.88 -9.56
C ASP A 55 8.22 -13.74 -10.40
N ASP A 56 7.13 -14.00 -11.12
CA ASP A 56 6.43 -12.98 -11.91
C ASP A 56 5.80 -11.93 -10.99
N PHE A 57 5.15 -12.35 -9.90
CA PHE A 57 4.62 -11.44 -8.87
C PHE A 57 5.70 -10.53 -8.30
N LEU A 58 6.85 -11.07 -7.90
CA LEU A 58 7.95 -10.28 -7.35
C LEU A 58 8.55 -9.34 -8.39
N ARG A 59 8.68 -9.79 -9.65
CA ARG A 59 9.18 -8.96 -10.74
C ARG A 59 8.26 -7.75 -10.96
N GLU A 60 6.97 -7.98 -11.14
CA GLU A 60 6.03 -6.88 -11.41
C GLU A 60 5.82 -5.98 -10.19
N LEU A 61 5.85 -6.52 -8.96
CA LEU A 61 5.86 -5.69 -7.75
C LEU A 61 7.08 -4.75 -7.75
N ARG A 62 8.28 -5.27 -8.05
CA ARG A 62 9.50 -4.44 -8.13
C ARG A 62 9.46 -3.41 -9.27
N ASN A 63 8.77 -3.68 -10.37
CA ASN A 63 8.62 -2.72 -11.45
C ASN A 63 7.83 -1.46 -11.03
N THR A 64 7.09 -1.54 -9.92
CA THR A 64 6.35 -0.39 -9.37
C THR A 64 7.20 0.51 -8.46
N VAL A 65 8.45 0.14 -8.17
CA VAL A 65 9.37 0.90 -7.30
C VAL A 65 9.54 2.32 -7.78
N CYS A 66 9.72 2.56 -9.09
CA CYS A 66 9.88 3.92 -9.60
C CYS A 66 8.67 4.83 -9.29
N ASN A 67 7.44 4.31 -9.42
CA ASN A 67 6.21 5.05 -9.13
C ASN A 67 5.98 5.24 -7.63
N TRP A 68 6.45 4.28 -6.83
CA TRP A 68 6.49 4.43 -5.37
C TRP A 68 7.53 5.47 -4.94
N VAL A 69 8.64 5.61 -5.67
CA VAL A 69 9.66 6.59 -5.32
C VAL A 69 9.27 7.99 -5.82
N TYR A 70 8.95 8.14 -7.10
CA TYR A 70 8.79 9.44 -7.71
C TYR A 70 7.34 9.72 -8.07
N SER A 71 6.91 10.97 -7.93
CA SER A 71 5.74 11.45 -8.68
C SER A 71 6.03 11.40 -10.18
N LYS A 72 4.99 11.39 -11.02
CA LYS A 72 5.11 11.45 -12.48
C LYS A 72 5.83 12.73 -12.91
N SER A 73 5.47 13.88 -12.33
CA SER A 73 6.14 15.16 -12.60
C SER A 73 7.63 15.12 -12.25
N ARG A 74 7.97 14.59 -11.06
CA ARG A 74 9.36 14.46 -10.61
C ARG A 74 10.15 13.44 -11.45
N TYR A 75 9.54 12.30 -11.76
CA TYR A 75 10.14 11.30 -12.64
C TYR A 75 10.45 11.91 -13.99
N LYS A 76 9.50 12.66 -14.58
CA LYS A 76 9.70 13.32 -15.86
C LYS A 76 10.86 14.32 -15.83
N GLU A 77 10.94 15.17 -14.81
CA GLU A 77 12.05 16.12 -14.65
C GLU A 77 13.40 15.41 -14.55
N LEU A 78 13.50 14.36 -13.73
CA LEU A 78 14.71 13.55 -13.60
C LEU A 78 15.04 12.84 -14.92
N PHE A 79 14.04 12.34 -15.62
CA PHE A 79 14.20 11.64 -16.88
C PHE A 79 14.69 12.54 -18.00
N ASP A 80 14.09 13.73 -18.17
CA ASP A 80 14.52 14.69 -19.19
C ASP A 80 15.98 15.12 -18.96
N ARG A 81 16.38 15.35 -17.71
CA ARG A 81 17.76 15.67 -17.34
C ARG A 81 18.73 14.55 -17.68
N GLU A 82 18.40 13.33 -17.29
CA GLU A 82 19.25 12.16 -17.57
C GLU A 82 19.30 11.83 -19.06
N LEU A 83 18.21 12.08 -19.79
CA LEU A 83 18.13 11.93 -21.23
C LEU A 83 19.14 12.87 -21.92
N GLU A 84 19.15 14.16 -21.57
CA GLU A 84 20.13 15.12 -22.08
C GLU A 84 21.58 14.72 -21.73
N ALA A 85 21.82 14.38 -20.45
CA ALA A 85 23.15 13.99 -19.95
C ALA A 85 23.70 12.73 -20.64
N ARG A 86 22.83 11.87 -21.18
CA ARG A 86 23.17 10.59 -21.81
C ARG A 86 23.03 10.63 -23.33
N GLY A 87 23.03 11.82 -23.93
CA GLY A 87 22.99 11.96 -25.40
C GLY A 87 21.68 11.45 -26.01
N TYR A 88 20.56 11.62 -25.29
CA TYR A 88 19.21 11.21 -25.67
C TYR A 88 18.99 9.69 -25.79
N ASP A 89 19.84 8.88 -25.13
CA ASP A 89 19.62 7.45 -24.99
C ASP A 89 18.55 7.16 -23.93
N ILE A 90 17.34 6.88 -24.41
CA ILE A 90 16.16 6.56 -23.59
C ILE A 90 16.40 5.35 -22.69
N GLN A 91 17.08 4.31 -23.20
CA GLN A 91 17.27 3.06 -22.45
C GLN A 91 18.23 3.30 -21.27
N ASN A 92 19.32 4.00 -21.51
CA ASN A 92 20.29 4.33 -20.47
C ASN A 92 19.73 5.34 -19.43
N ALA A 93 18.92 6.31 -19.86
CA ALA A 93 18.25 7.24 -18.95
C ALA A 93 17.24 6.53 -18.04
N ALA A 94 16.35 5.71 -18.62
CA ALA A 94 15.36 4.95 -17.85
C ALA A 94 16.02 3.97 -16.86
N SER A 95 17.03 3.23 -17.31
CA SER A 95 17.77 2.28 -16.47
C SER A 95 18.49 2.99 -15.30
N HIS A 96 19.01 4.19 -15.52
CA HIS A 96 19.66 4.94 -14.44
C HIS A 96 18.67 5.35 -13.35
N ILE A 97 17.50 5.87 -13.72
CA ILE A 97 16.49 6.31 -12.74
C ILE A 97 15.94 5.11 -11.98
N ASP A 98 15.71 3.99 -12.65
CA ASP A 98 15.30 2.75 -11.98
C ASP A 98 16.35 2.29 -10.95
N SER A 99 17.63 2.34 -11.32
CA SER A 99 18.71 2.04 -10.37
C SER A 99 18.70 3.01 -9.19
N LEU A 100 18.54 4.32 -9.41
CA LEU A 100 18.44 5.32 -8.34
C LEU A 100 17.24 5.06 -7.43
N ALA A 101 16.08 4.71 -7.99
CA ALA A 101 14.89 4.37 -7.22
C ALA A 101 15.13 3.16 -6.32
N ARG A 102 15.76 2.10 -6.84
CA ARG A 102 16.11 0.90 -6.05
C ARG A 102 17.07 1.20 -4.92
N THR A 103 18.00 2.15 -5.09
CA THR A 103 18.92 2.53 -3.99
C THR A 103 18.21 3.15 -2.78
N LYS A 104 16.94 3.57 -2.93
CA LYS A 104 16.13 4.05 -1.80
C LYS A 104 15.68 2.93 -0.86
N PHE A 105 15.75 1.68 -1.31
CA PHE A 105 15.42 0.53 -0.48
C PHE A 105 16.62 0.11 0.39
N ARG A 106 16.37 -0.08 1.69
CA ARG A 106 17.34 -0.57 2.68
C ARG A 106 17.56 -2.08 2.51
N ARG A 107 18.75 -2.48 2.06
CA ARG A 107 19.13 -3.92 1.97
C ARG A 107 19.15 -4.59 3.35
N GLY A 108 18.74 -5.85 3.41
CA GLY A 108 18.73 -6.65 4.64
C GLY A 108 17.52 -6.43 5.55
N PHE A 109 16.65 -5.47 5.22
CA PHE A 109 15.42 -5.17 5.97
C PHE A 109 14.18 -5.15 5.04
N PRO A 110 13.90 -6.23 4.29
CA PRO A 110 12.86 -6.23 3.26
C PRO A 110 11.43 -6.20 3.81
N GLN A 111 11.22 -6.61 5.07
CA GLN A 111 9.88 -6.88 5.61
C GLN A 111 8.93 -5.67 5.57
N GLY A 112 9.38 -4.51 6.05
CA GLY A 112 8.58 -3.28 6.04
C GLY A 112 8.37 -2.76 4.62
N GLN A 113 9.46 -2.63 3.87
CA GLN A 113 9.46 -2.09 2.51
C GLN A 113 8.64 -2.92 1.52
N PHE A 114 8.61 -4.25 1.69
CA PHE A 114 7.72 -5.14 0.96
C PHE A 114 6.25 -4.82 1.24
N GLY A 115 5.90 -4.64 2.52
CA GLY A 115 4.55 -4.28 2.95
C GLY A 115 4.12 -2.90 2.44
N GLU A 116 4.99 -1.90 2.55
CA GLU A 116 4.76 -0.53 2.06
C GLU A 116 4.54 -0.50 0.54
N LEU A 117 5.32 -1.26 -0.22
CA LEU A 117 5.16 -1.33 -1.68
C LEU A 117 3.86 -2.05 -2.08
N LEU A 118 3.43 -3.07 -1.33
CA LEU A 118 2.11 -3.67 -1.51
C LEU A 118 1.00 -2.67 -1.20
N LEU A 119 1.10 -1.94 -0.08
CA LEU A 119 0.14 -0.91 0.34
C LEU A 119 -0.03 0.16 -0.72
N PHE A 120 1.07 0.69 -1.25
CA PHE A 120 1.05 1.66 -2.33
C PHE A 120 0.26 1.18 -3.56
N ASN A 121 0.50 -0.05 -4.00
CA ASN A 121 -0.17 -0.61 -5.17
C ASN A 121 -1.66 -0.84 -4.93
N PHE A 122 -2.00 -1.40 -3.77
CA PHE A 122 -3.39 -1.73 -3.45
C PHE A 122 -4.25 -0.52 -3.13
N LEU A 123 -3.70 0.54 -2.52
CA LEU A 123 -4.42 1.81 -2.33
C LEU A 123 -4.82 2.44 -3.66
N GLN A 124 -3.90 2.46 -4.63
CA GLN A 124 -4.19 3.00 -5.95
C GLN A 124 -5.19 2.13 -6.71
N PHE A 125 -5.03 0.81 -6.68
CA PHE A 125 -5.90 -0.10 -7.43
C PHE A 125 -7.31 -0.21 -6.83
N PHE A 126 -7.45 -0.47 -5.53
CA PHE A 126 -8.77 -0.73 -4.93
C PHE A 126 -9.54 0.53 -4.55
N PHE A 127 -8.85 1.66 -4.36
CA PHE A 127 -9.46 2.89 -3.84
C PHE A 127 -9.32 4.08 -4.80
N ASN A 128 -8.71 3.90 -5.98
CA ASN A 128 -8.45 4.98 -6.93
C ASN A 128 -7.81 6.20 -6.24
N ALA A 129 -6.85 5.92 -5.36
CA ALA A 129 -6.29 6.93 -4.48
C ALA A 129 -4.81 7.16 -4.80
N PRO A 130 -4.43 8.26 -5.49
CA PRO A 130 -3.03 8.64 -5.62
C PRO A 130 -2.40 9.01 -4.27
N PRO A 131 -1.07 8.85 -4.13
CA PRO A 131 -0.36 9.21 -2.91
C PRO A 131 -0.30 10.73 -2.73
N ILE A 132 -0.62 11.21 -1.53
CA ILE A 132 -0.29 12.57 -1.08
C ILE A 132 0.92 12.57 -0.15
N LEU A 133 1.31 11.39 0.36
CA LEU A 133 2.47 11.20 1.20
C LEU A 133 3.03 9.80 0.96
N ARG A 134 4.35 9.73 0.79
CA ARG A 134 5.07 8.47 0.71
C ARG A 134 6.08 8.44 1.87
N LYS A 135 6.05 7.41 2.71
CA LYS A 135 7.00 7.26 3.82
C LYS A 135 8.37 6.84 3.29
N MET A 136 9.07 7.77 2.69
CA MET A 136 10.46 7.54 2.30
C MET A 136 11.40 7.76 3.49
N PRO A 137 12.44 6.93 3.66
CA PRO A 137 13.60 7.32 4.44
C PRO A 137 14.42 8.35 3.62
N ILE A 138 14.06 9.63 3.71
CA ILE A 138 14.80 10.70 3.01
C ILE A 138 16.09 11.10 3.75
N THR A 139 16.33 10.62 4.98
CA THR A 139 17.44 11.12 5.80
C THR A 139 18.63 10.17 5.88
N THR A 140 19.83 10.74 5.69
CA THR A 140 21.14 10.18 6.05
C THR A 140 21.31 9.95 7.56
N ASN A 141 20.34 10.38 8.37
CA ASN A 141 20.29 10.11 9.80
C ASN A 141 19.24 9.03 10.07
N THR A 142 19.72 7.81 10.30
CA THR A 142 18.92 6.60 10.60
C THR A 142 18.24 6.64 11.98
N ALA A 143 18.55 7.64 12.81
CA ALA A 143 18.09 7.75 14.19
C ALA A 143 16.69 8.36 14.36
N ILE A 144 16.05 8.83 13.27
CA ILE A 144 14.70 9.38 13.29
C ILE A 144 13.87 8.59 12.29
N GLU A 145 13.50 7.36 12.64
CA GLU A 145 12.36 6.73 11.98
C GLU A 145 11.13 7.59 12.29
N ARG A 146 10.45 8.06 11.24
CA ARG A 146 9.18 8.75 11.42
C ARG A 146 8.15 7.73 11.88
N HIS A 147 7.69 7.87 13.11
CA HIS A 147 6.53 7.15 13.62
C HIS A 147 5.27 7.77 13.00
N GLY A 148 4.42 6.93 12.40
CA GLY A 148 3.16 7.34 11.76
C GLY A 148 2.78 6.49 10.55
N SER A 149 1.68 6.84 9.87
CA SER A 149 1.11 6.06 8.75
C SER A 149 2.17 5.71 7.70
N ASP A 150 2.13 4.47 7.21
CA ASP A 150 3.02 4.03 6.15
C ASP A 150 2.72 4.71 4.80
N ALA A 151 1.47 5.11 4.58
CA ALA A 151 1.06 5.82 3.36
C ALA A 151 -0.17 6.70 3.62
N ILE A 152 -0.16 7.93 3.09
CA ILE A 152 -1.38 8.74 3.02
C ILE A 152 -1.74 8.96 1.57
N HIS A 153 -2.95 8.54 1.21
CA HIS A 153 -3.49 8.66 -0.14
C HIS A 153 -4.78 9.49 -0.13
N TYR A 154 -5.11 10.07 -1.27
CA TYR A 154 -6.28 10.92 -1.43
C TYR A 154 -7.18 10.36 -2.52
N THR A 155 -8.49 10.41 -2.30
CA THR A 155 -9.47 10.29 -3.38
C THR A 155 -10.67 11.19 -3.11
N TYR A 156 -11.53 11.37 -4.11
CA TYR A 156 -12.76 12.13 -3.98
C TYR A 156 -13.94 11.25 -4.37
N ALA A 157 -14.85 11.02 -3.42
CA ALA A 157 -16.07 10.26 -3.67
C ALA A 157 -17.20 10.74 -2.76
N ASP A 158 -18.44 10.57 -3.23
CA ASP A 158 -19.66 10.86 -2.45
C ASP A 158 -19.68 12.28 -1.82
N GLY A 159 -19.19 13.28 -2.55
CA GLY A 159 -19.15 14.66 -2.06
C GLY A 159 -18.05 14.97 -1.03
N SER A 160 -17.20 13.99 -0.72
CA SER A 160 -16.23 14.03 0.38
C SER A 160 -14.78 13.91 -0.12
N ASN A 161 -13.89 14.68 0.52
CA ASN A 161 -12.45 14.50 0.37
C ASN A 161 -12.01 13.33 1.27
N ILE A 162 -11.67 12.20 0.66
CA ILE A 162 -11.35 10.99 1.40
C ILE A 162 -9.84 10.89 1.56
N ILE A 163 -9.37 10.85 2.80
CA ILE A 163 -7.97 10.64 3.17
C ILE A 163 -7.83 9.20 3.65
N LEU A 164 -7.11 8.39 2.87
CA LEU A 164 -6.81 7.02 3.25
C LEU A 164 -5.49 6.98 4.02
N LEU A 165 -5.57 6.62 5.29
CA LEU A 165 -4.42 6.27 6.11
C LEU A 165 -4.12 4.80 5.88
N GLY A 166 -2.89 4.48 5.53
CA GLY A 166 -2.45 3.12 5.24
C GLY A 166 -1.47 2.60 6.28
N GLU A 167 -1.64 1.34 6.67
CA GLU A 167 -0.73 0.63 7.56
C GLU A 167 -0.47 -0.78 7.01
N ALA A 168 0.80 -1.17 6.92
CA ALA A 168 1.21 -2.49 6.44
C ALA A 168 1.98 -3.28 7.49
N LYS A 169 1.46 -4.45 7.88
CA LYS A 169 2.15 -5.39 8.77
C LYS A 169 2.48 -6.68 8.04
N THR A 170 3.78 -6.98 7.97
CA THR A 170 4.31 -8.22 7.36
C THR A 170 4.95 -9.11 8.42
N TYR A 171 4.38 -10.30 8.69
CA TYR A 171 4.82 -11.19 9.77
C TYR A 171 5.32 -12.53 9.20
N LYS A 172 6.65 -12.69 9.13
CA LYS A 172 7.30 -13.92 8.63
C LYS A 172 7.28 -15.10 9.61
N SER A 173 7.00 -14.84 10.89
CA SER A 173 6.90 -15.90 11.89
C SER A 173 5.59 -16.69 11.72
N LYS A 174 5.69 -18.02 11.80
CA LYS A 174 4.53 -18.93 11.71
C LYS A 174 3.48 -18.62 12.78
N TYR A 175 2.20 -18.79 12.43
CA TYR A 175 1.04 -18.64 13.33
C TYR A 175 0.89 -17.26 13.97
N LYS A 176 1.15 -16.19 13.22
CA LYS A 176 1.09 -14.81 13.73
C LYS A 176 0.05 -13.92 13.06
N PHE A 177 -0.98 -14.50 12.42
CA PHE A 177 -2.07 -13.70 11.83
C PHE A 177 -2.72 -12.76 12.85
N ASN A 178 -3.20 -13.26 14.00
CA ASN A 178 -3.86 -12.41 15.00
C ASN A 178 -2.93 -11.34 15.58
N SER A 179 -1.62 -11.64 15.74
CA SER A 179 -0.64 -10.63 16.13
C SER A 179 -0.48 -9.55 15.06
N ALA A 180 -0.27 -9.94 13.80
CA ALA A 180 -0.14 -9.01 12.68
C ALA A 180 -1.38 -8.14 12.50
N PHE A 181 -2.56 -8.73 12.67
CA PHE A 181 -3.85 -8.06 12.58
C PHE A 181 -4.06 -7.06 13.72
N SER A 182 -3.83 -7.49 14.96
CA SER A 182 -3.90 -6.64 16.17
C SER A 182 -2.90 -5.48 16.09
N ASP A 183 -1.68 -5.75 15.66
CA ASP A 183 -0.62 -4.75 15.56
C ASP A 183 -0.90 -3.75 14.43
N ALA A 184 -1.50 -4.18 13.31
CA ALA A 184 -1.95 -3.29 12.24
C ALA A 184 -3.06 -2.37 12.71
N LEU A 185 -4.09 -2.91 13.36
CA LEU A 185 -5.20 -2.14 13.91
C LEU A 185 -4.74 -1.14 14.98
N THR A 186 -3.90 -1.58 15.91
CA THR A 186 -3.37 -0.71 16.97
C THR A 186 -2.58 0.45 16.36
N SER A 187 -1.70 0.16 15.39
CA SER A 187 -0.87 1.17 14.72
C SER A 187 -1.74 2.19 13.98
N ILE A 188 -2.70 1.73 13.16
CA ILE A 188 -3.51 2.65 12.36
C ILE A 188 -4.46 3.51 13.18
N LEU A 189 -5.02 2.97 14.28
CA LEU A 189 -5.87 3.75 15.20
C LEU A 189 -5.02 4.80 15.93
N SER A 190 -3.82 4.43 16.37
CA SER A 190 -2.87 5.38 16.95
C SER A 190 -2.53 6.49 15.96
N THR A 191 -2.28 6.17 14.69
CA THR A 191 -2.07 7.17 13.64
C THR A 191 -3.27 8.08 13.47
N TYR A 192 -4.49 7.53 13.36
CA TYR A 192 -5.69 8.34 13.22
C TYR A 192 -5.87 9.32 14.39
N HIS A 193 -5.65 8.87 15.63
CA HIS A 193 -5.79 9.71 16.82
C HIS A 193 -4.69 10.77 16.96
N ASN A 194 -3.54 10.59 16.31
CA ASN A 194 -2.40 11.52 16.33
C ASN A 194 -2.13 12.17 14.96
N ILE A 195 -3.14 12.20 14.08
CA ILE A 195 -2.94 12.61 12.67
C ILE A 195 -2.45 14.05 12.52
N ASP A 196 -2.82 14.96 13.42
CA ASP A 196 -2.37 16.36 13.38
C ASP A 196 -0.85 16.49 13.57
N ASP A 197 -0.28 15.71 14.50
CA ASP A 197 1.16 15.65 14.73
C ASP A 197 1.88 15.00 13.54
N GLU A 198 1.26 14.00 12.92
CA GLU A 198 1.77 13.38 11.71
C GLU A 198 1.81 14.40 10.57
N LEU A 199 0.68 15.01 10.20
CA LEU A 199 0.57 15.95 9.06
C LEU A 199 1.56 17.12 9.13
N PHE A 200 1.93 17.57 10.32
CA PHE A 200 2.95 18.61 10.52
C PHE A 200 4.33 18.25 9.94
N LEU A 201 4.70 16.97 9.92
CA LEU A 201 6.01 16.50 9.47
C LEU A 201 6.18 16.48 7.93
N TYR A 202 5.13 16.77 7.16
CA TYR A 202 5.07 16.41 5.73
C TYR A 202 4.82 17.57 4.74
N VAL A 203 4.87 18.82 5.21
CA VAL A 203 4.39 20.02 4.49
C VAL A 203 5.24 20.45 3.29
N TYR A 204 6.41 19.85 3.07
CA TYR A 204 7.36 20.32 2.05
C TYR A 204 7.89 19.19 1.17
N ASP A 205 7.05 18.19 0.89
CA ASP A 205 7.46 17.08 0.07
C ASP A 205 7.37 17.44 -1.43
N GLU A 206 8.53 17.65 -2.06
CA GLU A 206 8.68 17.86 -3.52
C GLU A 206 8.11 16.67 -4.33
N PHE A 207 7.84 15.52 -3.70
CA PHE A 207 7.32 14.32 -4.33
C PHE A 207 5.78 14.27 -4.42
N ILE A 208 5.04 15.30 -4.01
CA ILE A 208 3.59 15.40 -4.22
C ILE A 208 3.30 16.03 -5.59
N GLU A 209 2.35 15.47 -6.33
CA GLU A 209 1.88 16.05 -7.60
C GLU A 209 1.20 17.40 -7.42
N GLU A 210 1.41 18.34 -8.35
CA GLU A 210 0.92 19.73 -8.26
C GLU A 210 -0.58 19.86 -7.87
N PRO A 211 -1.52 19.06 -8.40
CA PRO A 211 -2.93 19.16 -8.01
C PRO A 211 -3.20 18.69 -6.56
N LEU A 212 -2.36 17.80 -6.03
CA LEU A 212 -2.51 17.23 -4.69
C LEU A 212 -1.79 18.05 -3.61
N ARG A 213 -0.86 18.93 -3.98
CA ARG A 213 -0.17 19.81 -3.03
C ARG A 213 -1.12 20.75 -2.31
N ASP A 214 -2.08 21.31 -3.03
CA ASP A 214 -3.09 22.18 -2.42
C ASP A 214 -4.02 21.40 -1.48
N ILE A 215 -4.43 20.18 -1.88
CA ILE A 215 -5.20 19.27 -1.01
C ILE A 215 -4.43 18.97 0.27
N ALA A 216 -3.16 18.59 0.17
CA ALA A 216 -2.32 18.28 1.33
C ALA A 216 -2.14 19.50 2.25
N ARG A 217 -1.95 20.69 1.68
CA ARG A 217 -1.88 21.95 2.44
C ARG A 217 -3.19 22.22 3.19
N GLN A 218 -4.32 22.17 2.49
CA GLN A 218 -5.64 22.41 3.10
C GLN A 218 -5.98 21.36 4.17
N LEU A 219 -5.61 20.09 3.96
CA LEU A 219 -5.78 19.04 4.95
C LEU A 219 -5.03 19.39 6.24
N LYS A 220 -3.75 19.74 6.08
CA LYS A 220 -2.85 20.07 7.18
C LYS A 220 -3.22 21.36 7.91
N ASP A 221 -3.80 22.34 7.20
CA ASP A 221 -4.28 23.59 7.81
C ASP A 221 -5.71 23.45 8.39
N GLY A 222 -6.34 22.26 8.31
CA GLY A 222 -7.70 22.01 8.78
C GLY A 222 -8.80 22.70 7.96
N GLN A 223 -8.48 23.08 6.72
CA GLN A 223 -9.35 23.85 5.82
C GLN A 223 -9.99 23.01 4.71
N LEU A 224 -9.55 21.75 4.52
CA LEU A 224 -10.11 20.87 3.50
C LEU A 224 -11.57 20.52 3.84
N PRO A 225 -12.57 20.95 3.03
CA PRO A 225 -13.98 20.77 3.35
C PRO A 225 -14.40 19.31 3.18
N ASN A 226 -15.43 18.88 3.92
CA ASN A 226 -16.00 17.52 3.83
C ASN A 226 -14.94 16.41 3.91
N THR A 227 -13.92 16.60 4.75
CA THR A 227 -12.83 15.62 4.92
C THR A 227 -13.33 14.40 5.67
N ARG A 228 -13.06 13.21 5.12
CA ARG A 228 -13.36 11.91 5.72
C ARG A 228 -12.08 11.06 5.74
N TYR A 229 -11.69 10.60 6.92
CA TYR A 229 -10.62 9.62 7.05
C TYR A 229 -11.16 8.20 6.90
N GLU A 230 -10.45 7.39 6.12
CA GLU A 230 -10.64 5.94 5.99
C GLU A 230 -9.32 5.23 6.31
N LEU A 231 -9.41 4.08 6.98
CA LEU A 231 -8.25 3.37 7.51
C LEU A 231 -8.05 2.08 6.71
N VAL A 232 -6.87 1.86 6.13
CA VAL A 232 -6.58 0.66 5.34
C VAL A 232 -5.45 -0.14 5.99
N CYS A 233 -5.79 -1.33 6.48
CA CYS A 233 -4.82 -2.27 7.04
C CYS A 233 -4.47 -3.36 6.02
N ILE A 234 -3.18 -3.51 5.73
CA ILE A 234 -2.66 -4.66 4.99
C ILE A 234 -1.95 -5.62 5.94
N ILE A 235 -2.41 -6.87 5.93
CA ILE A 235 -1.89 -7.93 6.78
C ILE A 235 -1.28 -9.00 5.88
N SER A 236 0.05 -9.02 5.80
CA SER A 236 0.83 -10.05 5.11
C SER A 236 1.44 -11.01 6.12
N TYR A 237 1.27 -12.32 5.95
CA TYR A 237 1.71 -13.27 6.98
C TYR A 237 2.08 -14.64 6.42
N GLU A 238 2.93 -15.38 7.14
CA GLU A 238 3.23 -16.78 6.86
C GLU A 238 2.02 -17.67 7.21
N GLU A 239 1.39 -18.24 6.18
CA GLU A 239 0.28 -19.16 6.30
C GLU A 239 0.78 -20.62 6.36
N THR A 240 0.19 -21.38 7.28
CA THR A 240 0.59 -22.76 7.60
C THR A 240 -0.47 -23.78 7.20
N ASN A 241 -1.72 -23.36 7.04
CA ASN A 241 -2.79 -24.22 6.53
C ASN A 241 -2.44 -24.66 5.11
N LYS A 242 -2.61 -25.94 4.83
CA LYS A 242 -2.35 -26.48 3.49
C LYS A 242 -3.42 -25.96 2.52
N LYS A 243 -2.97 -25.39 1.40
CA LYS A 243 -3.82 -25.18 0.22
C LYS A 243 -4.07 -26.51 -0.49
N ASP A 244 -5.17 -26.58 -1.22
CA ASP A 244 -5.44 -27.68 -2.16
C ASP A 244 -4.33 -27.74 -3.22
N SER A 245 -4.24 -28.83 -3.98
CA SER A 245 -3.23 -29.04 -5.02
C SER A 245 -3.73 -29.81 -6.24
N HIS A 246 -5.06 -29.95 -6.43
CA HIS A 246 -5.62 -30.72 -7.54
C HIS A 246 -5.71 -29.94 -8.86
N ASN A 247 -6.06 -28.66 -8.79
CA ASN A 247 -6.14 -27.75 -9.94
C ASN A 247 -6.19 -26.29 -9.45
N GLU A 248 -6.04 -25.34 -10.39
CA GLU A 248 -6.04 -23.92 -10.12
C GLU A 248 -7.29 -23.42 -9.35
N ALA A 249 -8.48 -23.86 -9.75
CA ALA A 249 -9.72 -23.43 -9.13
C ALA A 249 -9.83 -23.92 -7.68
N ALA A 250 -9.45 -25.18 -7.43
CA ALA A 250 -9.41 -25.76 -6.09
C ALA A 250 -8.37 -25.06 -5.21
N ILE A 251 -7.18 -24.73 -5.75
CA ILE A 251 -6.16 -23.96 -5.05
C ILE A 251 -6.73 -22.61 -4.62
N LYS A 252 -7.27 -21.82 -5.57
CA LYS A 252 -7.84 -20.50 -5.29
C LYS A 252 -8.96 -20.56 -4.25
N GLN A 253 -9.90 -21.48 -4.41
CA GLN A 253 -11.00 -21.68 -3.46
C GLN A 253 -10.51 -22.07 -2.06
N SER A 254 -9.47 -22.90 -1.97
CA SER A 254 -8.89 -23.28 -0.68
C SER A 254 -8.22 -22.10 0.04
N ILE A 255 -7.54 -21.23 -0.70
CA ILE A 255 -6.93 -20.00 -0.16
C ILE A 255 -8.03 -19.05 0.32
N GLU A 256 -9.08 -18.87 -0.47
CA GLU A 256 -10.25 -18.08 -0.08
C GLU A 256 -10.85 -18.59 1.24
N LYS A 257 -11.06 -19.90 1.36
CA LYS A 257 -11.56 -20.49 2.60
C LYS A 257 -10.64 -20.23 3.79
N ILE A 258 -9.32 -20.39 3.62
CA ILE A 258 -8.34 -20.11 4.67
C ILE A 258 -8.44 -18.65 5.13
N VAL A 259 -8.46 -17.70 4.20
CA VAL A 259 -8.56 -16.26 4.54
C VAL A 259 -9.88 -15.94 5.23
N LYS A 260 -11.00 -16.52 4.79
CA LYS A 260 -12.31 -16.38 5.46
C LYS A 260 -12.26 -16.90 6.90
N GLU A 261 -11.64 -18.05 7.12
CA GLU A 261 -11.43 -18.59 8.47
C GLU A 261 -10.54 -17.69 9.33
N ARG A 262 -9.53 -17.02 8.75
CA ARG A 262 -8.69 -16.07 9.48
C ARG A 262 -9.47 -14.84 9.91
N PHE A 263 -10.25 -14.24 9.01
CA PHE A 263 -11.11 -13.10 9.35
C PHE A 263 -12.08 -13.45 10.47
N ASN A 264 -12.85 -14.54 10.34
CA ASN A 264 -13.81 -14.98 11.35
C ASN A 264 -13.21 -15.19 12.75
N ASN A 265 -11.90 -15.49 12.82
CA ASN A 265 -11.17 -15.73 14.07
C ASN A 265 -10.24 -14.58 14.47
N ALA A 266 -10.29 -13.45 13.74
CA ALA A 266 -9.47 -12.29 14.03
C ALA A 266 -9.94 -11.65 15.34
N ASP A 267 -8.99 -11.37 16.23
CA ASP A 267 -9.27 -10.64 17.45
C ASP A 267 -9.34 -9.14 17.13
N ALA A 268 -10.55 -8.59 17.15
CA ALA A 268 -10.83 -7.17 17.00
C ALA A 268 -11.44 -6.57 18.27
N SER A 269 -11.21 -7.19 19.43
CA SER A 269 -11.75 -6.72 20.71
C SER A 269 -11.37 -5.27 21.03
N MET A 270 -10.23 -4.78 20.55
CA MET A 270 -9.82 -3.38 20.67
C MET A 270 -10.79 -2.38 20.02
N LEU A 271 -11.56 -2.81 19.00
CA LEU A 271 -12.54 -1.95 18.35
C LEU A 271 -13.78 -1.72 19.23
N ASN A 272 -13.98 -2.48 20.30
CA ASN A 272 -15.16 -2.36 21.16
C ASN A 272 -15.27 -0.98 21.84
N GLU A 273 -14.13 -0.31 22.05
CA GLU A 273 -14.06 1.01 22.69
C GLU A 273 -13.97 2.15 21.67
N GLU A 274 -13.85 1.83 20.39
CA GLU A 274 -13.69 2.80 19.30
C GLU A 274 -15.02 3.35 18.79
N ASN A 275 -14.96 4.52 18.14
CA ASN A 275 -16.13 5.15 17.57
C ASN A 275 -16.77 4.26 16.48
N PRO A 276 -18.06 3.87 16.59
CA PRO A 276 -18.71 3.01 15.59
C PRO A 276 -18.67 3.55 14.16
N ALA A 277 -18.70 4.88 14.00
CA ALA A 277 -18.60 5.51 12.69
C ALA A 277 -17.19 5.42 12.09
N LEU A 278 -16.14 5.34 12.93
CA LEU A 278 -14.76 5.11 12.49
C LEU A 278 -14.56 3.65 12.11
N ILE A 279 -15.12 2.71 12.88
CA ILE A 279 -15.05 1.26 12.59
C ILE A 279 -15.63 0.97 11.19
N GLN A 280 -16.74 1.62 10.83
CA GLN A 280 -17.35 1.52 9.49
C GLN A 280 -16.52 2.14 8.35
N ARG A 281 -15.31 2.61 8.63
CA ARG A 281 -14.35 3.18 7.67
C ARG A 281 -13.02 2.42 7.65
N ILE A 282 -12.96 1.25 8.31
CA ILE A 282 -11.77 0.39 8.32
C ILE A 282 -11.87 -0.64 7.19
N HIS A 283 -10.84 -0.69 6.36
CA HIS A 283 -10.70 -1.62 5.26
C HIS A 283 -9.56 -2.59 5.53
N TYR A 284 -9.84 -3.88 5.39
CA TYR A 284 -8.87 -4.94 5.58
C TYR A 284 -8.45 -5.56 4.25
N ILE A 285 -7.15 -5.74 4.08
CA ILE A 285 -6.55 -6.50 2.97
C ILE A 285 -5.65 -7.57 3.57
N VAL A 286 -6.02 -8.83 3.43
CA VAL A 286 -5.27 -9.97 3.99
C VAL A 286 -4.58 -10.75 2.89
N PHE A 287 -3.27 -10.94 3.04
CA PHE A 287 -2.42 -11.60 2.04
C PHE A 287 -1.62 -12.75 2.69
N PRO A 288 -2.14 -13.99 2.68
CA PRO A 288 -1.37 -15.17 3.08
C PRO A 288 -0.23 -15.47 2.11
N PHE A 289 0.91 -15.87 2.67
CA PHE A 289 2.06 -16.37 1.92
C PHE A 289 2.51 -17.73 2.46
N TRP A 290 2.86 -18.65 1.55
CA TRP A 290 3.51 -19.92 1.89
C TRP A 290 5.00 -19.80 1.58
N GLY A 291 5.84 -19.72 2.62
CA GLY A 291 7.27 -19.46 2.48
C GLY A 291 7.61 -17.97 2.30
N LEU A 292 6.97 -17.10 3.08
CA LEU A 292 7.17 -15.65 3.13
C LEU A 292 8.63 -15.28 3.38
N GLU A 293 9.35 -16.03 4.22
CA GLU A 293 10.78 -15.78 4.46
C GLU A 293 11.60 -15.86 3.16
N LYS A 294 11.33 -16.86 2.31
CA LYS A 294 11.96 -16.96 0.99
C LYS A 294 11.53 -15.80 0.09
N ILE A 295 10.24 -15.46 0.07
CA ILE A 295 9.71 -14.36 -0.76
C ILE A 295 10.39 -13.04 -0.39
N LEU A 296 10.55 -12.75 0.91
CA LEU A 296 11.25 -11.56 1.40
C LEU A 296 12.74 -11.58 1.03
N SER A 297 13.39 -12.74 1.14
CA SER A 297 14.78 -12.92 0.72
C SER A 297 14.94 -12.68 -0.79
N ASP A 298 14.06 -13.25 -1.61
CA ASP A 298 14.07 -13.07 -3.06
C ASP A 298 13.80 -11.59 -3.41
N PHE A 299 12.84 -10.94 -2.74
CA PHE A 299 12.55 -9.51 -2.87
C PHE A 299 13.81 -8.67 -2.64
N ASP A 300 14.53 -8.92 -1.54
CA ASP A 300 15.74 -8.19 -1.14
C ASP A 300 16.93 -8.42 -2.08
N ALA A 301 17.10 -9.67 -2.55
CA ALA A 301 18.27 -10.09 -3.34
C ALA A 301 18.38 -9.43 -4.72
N ASN A 302 17.31 -8.82 -5.22
CA ASN A 302 17.24 -8.23 -6.56
C ASN A 302 16.94 -6.72 -6.53
N HIS A 303 17.38 -6.03 -5.45
CA HIS A 303 17.44 -4.57 -5.37
C HIS A 303 18.72 -4.01 -5.98
#